data_AF-A0A2G4FVT7-F1
#
_entry.id   AF-A0A2G4FVT7-F1
#
_cell.length_a   1.000
_cell.length_b   1.000
_cell.length_c   1.000
_cell.angle_alpha   90.00
_cell.angle_beta   90.00
_cell.angle_gamma   90.00
#
_symmetry.space_group_name_H-M   'P 1'
#
loop_
_entity.id
_entity.type
_entity.pdbx_description
1 polymer ?
#
loop_
_entity_poly.entity_id
_entity_poly.type
_entity_poly.pdbx_seq_one_letter_code
_entity_poly.pdbx_strand_id
1 'polypeptide(L)'
;MMFTLGAFLTGGAVGFAADRVASPPRPDVFSESALVDELARELKATPEQRVVIDSVWDWRRTQSREIMKSVRPTLDAVRDSARVLMMNTLNEGQKAAFRALLERNQRTADSASRARGETK
;
A
#
# COMPACT_ATOMS: atom_id res chain seq x y z
N MET A 1 -38.81 -4.17 -24.28
CA MET A 1 -38.04 -3.10 -23.64
C MET A 1 -36.65 -3.63 -23.35
N MET A 2 -35.75 -3.44 -24.32
CA MET A 2 -34.35 -3.86 -24.34
C MET A 2 -33.50 -2.60 -24.54
N PHE A 3 -32.26 -2.61 -24.04
CA PHE A 3 -31.22 -1.57 -24.11
C PHE A 3 -31.07 -0.59 -22.93
N THR A 4 -30.35 -1.04 -21.89
CA THR A 4 -29.31 -0.25 -21.18
C THR A 4 -28.35 -1.18 -20.42
N LEU A 5 -27.76 -2.16 -21.11
CA LEU A 5 -26.74 -3.05 -20.52
C LEU A 5 -25.54 -3.29 -21.45
N GLY A 6 -25.30 -2.36 -22.37
CA GLY A 6 -24.22 -2.44 -23.37
C GLY A 6 -23.09 -1.42 -23.21
N ALA A 7 -23.14 -0.53 -22.21
CA ALA A 7 -22.21 0.62 -22.15
C ALA A 7 -21.08 0.52 -21.12
N PHE A 8 -21.04 -0.49 -20.25
CA PHE A 8 -20.03 -0.54 -19.17
C PHE A 8 -18.93 -1.60 -19.34
N LEU A 9 -19.07 -2.53 -20.29
CA LEU A 9 -18.10 -3.63 -20.45
C LEU A 9 -16.98 -3.36 -21.46
N THR A 10 -17.07 -2.29 -22.25
CA THR A 10 -16.07 -2.02 -23.31
C THR A 10 -15.10 -0.88 -22.95
N GLY A 11 -15.37 -0.10 -21.90
CA GLY A 11 -14.51 1.02 -21.47
C GLY A 11 -13.36 0.65 -20.52
N GLY A 12 -13.40 -0.52 -19.87
CA GLY A 12 -12.47 -0.86 -18.80
C GLY A 12 -11.10 -1.43 -19.23
N ALA A 13 -10.99 -1.94 -20.46
CA ALA A 13 -9.78 -2.65 -20.91
C ALA A 13 -8.71 -1.73 -21.53
N VAL A 14 -9.09 -0.57 -22.09
CA VAL A 14 -8.14 0.34 -22.75
C VAL A 14 -7.52 1.34 -21.75
N GLY A 15 -8.27 1.75 -20.72
CA GLY A 15 -7.75 2.65 -19.67
C GLY A 15 -6.65 2.05 -18.79
N PHE A 16 -6.58 0.71 -18.68
CA PHE A 16 -5.65 0.03 -17.79
C PHE A 16 -4.25 -0.22 -18.41
N ALA A 17 -4.14 -0.14 -19.75
CA ALA A 17 -2.86 -0.32 -20.44
C ALA A 17 -2.09 1.01 -20.60
N ALA A 18 -2.77 2.14 -20.74
CA ALA A 18 -2.13 3.45 -20.87
C ALA A 18 -1.55 3.97 -19.54
N ASP A 19 -2.19 3.66 -18.41
CA ASP A 19 -1.75 4.13 -17.08
C ASP A 19 -0.43 3.49 -16.63
N ARG A 20 -0.06 2.34 -17.20
CA ARG A 20 1.14 1.60 -16.79
C ARG A 20 2.44 2.00 -17.50
N VAL A 21 2.37 2.61 -18.68
CA VAL A 21 3.57 2.99 -19.45
C VAL A 21 4.00 4.43 -19.14
N ALA A 22 3.10 5.27 -18.63
CA ALA A 22 3.34 6.68 -18.36
C ALA A 22 3.28 7.07 -16.88
N SER A 23 3.06 6.13 -15.96
CA SER A 23 3.19 6.41 -14.54
C SER A 23 4.67 6.30 -14.15
N PRO A 24 5.39 7.41 -13.87
CA PRO A 24 6.64 7.31 -13.13
C PRO A 24 6.39 6.52 -11.84
N PRO A 25 7.39 5.82 -11.27
CA PRO A 25 7.23 5.21 -9.95
C PRO A 25 6.63 6.29 -9.06
N ARG A 26 5.42 6.05 -8.52
CA ARG A 26 4.81 7.00 -7.60
C ARG A 26 5.90 7.28 -6.56
N PRO A 27 6.37 8.53 -6.44
CA PRO A 27 7.35 8.84 -5.41
C PRO A 27 6.76 8.31 -4.11
N ASP A 28 7.59 7.72 -3.27
CA ASP A 28 7.18 7.37 -1.91
C ASP A 28 6.76 8.69 -1.26
N VAL A 29 5.46 9.00 -1.32
CA VAL A 29 4.95 10.37 -1.14
C VAL A 29 5.17 10.86 0.29
N PHE A 30 5.71 9.99 1.17
CA PHE A 30 6.11 10.29 2.52
C PHE A 30 7.22 9.35 2.99
N SER A 31 8.40 9.37 2.35
CA SER A 31 9.56 8.85 3.07
C SER A 31 9.74 9.73 4.32
N GLU A 32 9.56 9.15 5.50
CA GLU A 32 9.55 9.89 6.77
C GLU A 32 10.83 10.72 6.92
N SER A 33 11.95 10.20 6.41
CA SER A 33 13.23 10.91 6.32
C SER A 33 13.14 12.17 5.46
N ALA A 34 12.51 12.14 4.29
CA ALA A 34 12.37 13.33 3.44
C ALA A 34 11.50 14.41 4.10
N LEU A 35 10.47 14.02 4.87
CA LEU A 35 9.70 14.96 5.68
C LEU A 35 10.53 15.58 6.80
N VAL A 36 11.32 14.77 7.51
CA VAL A 36 12.20 15.28 8.58
C VAL A 36 13.24 16.23 8.01
N ASP A 37 13.80 15.91 6.84
CA ASP A 37 14.73 16.75 6.08
C ASP A 37 14.12 18.07 5.68
N GLU A 38 12.91 18.05 5.13
CA GLU A 38 12.21 19.27 4.77
C GLU A 38 11.88 20.13 5.99
N LEU A 39 11.37 19.52 7.06
CA LEU A 39 11.05 20.23 8.29
C LEU A 39 12.28 20.93 8.90
N ALA A 40 13.42 20.24 8.95
CA ALA A 40 14.64 20.83 9.49
C ALA A 40 15.17 21.98 8.61
N ARG A 41 15.04 21.86 7.28
CA ARG A 41 15.39 22.93 6.34
C ARG A 41 14.51 24.16 6.54
N GLU A 42 13.19 23.97 6.54
CA GLU A 42 12.20 25.05 6.69
C GLU A 42 12.36 25.78 8.02
N LEU A 43 12.63 25.05 9.10
CA LEU A 43 12.86 25.64 10.42
C LEU A 43 14.26 26.23 10.60
N LYS A 44 15.16 26.07 9.61
CA LYS A 44 16.58 26.44 9.70
C LYS A 44 17.21 25.88 10.99
N ALA A 45 16.92 24.61 11.29
CA ALA A 45 17.31 23.98 12.54
C ALA A 45 18.85 23.98 12.68
N THR A 46 19.34 24.32 13.88
CA THR A 46 20.77 24.14 14.19
C THR A 46 21.13 22.65 14.24
N PRO A 47 22.42 22.27 14.15
CA PRO A 47 22.84 20.88 14.28
C PRO A 47 22.33 20.21 15.57
N GLU A 48 22.31 20.93 16.68
CA GLU A 48 21.83 20.43 17.98
C GLU A 48 20.31 20.19 17.95
N GLN A 49 19.55 21.10 17.34
CA GLN A 49 18.10 20.96 17.16
C GLN A 49 17.77 19.80 16.22
N ARG A 50 18.59 19.58 15.19
CA ARG A 50 18.41 18.47 14.25
C ARG A 50 18.51 17.12 14.93
N VAL A 51 19.50 16.94 15.82
CA VAL A 51 19.63 15.71 16.63
C VAL A 51 18.37 15.45 17.46
N VAL A 52 17.79 16.48 18.06
CA VAL A 52 16.54 16.35 18.83
C VAL A 52 15.38 15.95 17.91
N ILE A 53 15.21 16.61 16.76
CA ILE A 53 14.16 16.27 15.79
C ILE A 53 14.27 14.81 15.37
N ASP A 54 15.46 14.36 14.95
CA ASP A 54 15.70 12.98 14.52
C ASP A 54 15.34 11.98 15.63
N SER A 55 15.70 12.28 16.88
CA SER A 55 15.39 11.43 18.04
C SER A 55 13.88 11.30 18.31
N VAL A 56 13.11 12.38 18.15
CA VAL A 56 11.65 12.38 18.35
C VAL A 56 10.96 11.52 17.31
N TRP A 57 11.40 11.60 16.05
CA TRP A 57 10.84 10.78 14.97
C TRP A 57 11.17 9.30 15.15
N ASP A 58 12.38 8.96 15.58
CA ASP A 58 12.71 7.56 15.88
C ASP A 58 11.91 7.00 17.07
N TRP A 59 11.76 7.79 18.13
CA TRP A 59 10.86 7.44 19.24
C TRP A 59 9.44 7.19 18.74
N ARG A 60 8.87 8.11 17.96
CA ARG A 60 7.51 7.98 17.37
C ARG A 60 7.39 6.71 16.54
N ARG A 61 8.39 6.40 15.71
CA ARG A 61 8.41 5.20 14.86
C ARG A 61 8.44 3.93 15.70
N THR A 62 9.21 3.92 16.77
CA THR A 62 9.26 2.80 17.73
C THR A 62 7.92 2.61 18.41
N GLN A 63 7.30 3.66 18.94
CA GLN A 63 5.96 3.58 19.56
C GLN A 63 4.91 3.07 18.56
N SER A 64 4.95 3.58 17.33
CA SER A 64 4.03 3.16 16.27
C SER A 64 4.17 1.67 15.94
N ARG A 65 5.41 1.15 15.91
CA ARG A 65 5.68 -0.29 15.72
C ARG A 65 5.14 -1.12 16.88
N GLU A 66 5.34 -0.70 18.12
CA GLU A 66 4.83 -1.43 19.29
C GLU A 66 3.30 -1.50 19.30
N ILE A 67 2.63 -0.39 19.03
CA ILE A 67 1.17 -0.36 18.90
C ILE A 67 0.74 -1.31 17.77
N MET A 68 1.37 -1.22 16.60
CA MET A 68 1.02 -2.03 15.46
C MET A 68 1.23 -3.54 15.70
N LYS A 69 2.22 -3.95 16.50
CA LYS A 69 2.38 -5.38 16.88
C LYS A 69 1.12 -5.95 17.53
N SER A 70 0.45 -5.15 18.37
CA SER A 70 -0.77 -5.59 19.05
C SER A 70 -2.01 -5.58 18.14
N VAL A 71 -2.11 -4.60 17.23
CA VAL A 71 -3.30 -4.38 16.40
C VAL A 71 -3.27 -5.15 15.08
N ARG A 72 -2.07 -5.42 14.54
CA ARG A 72 -1.87 -6.06 13.25
C ARG A 72 -2.57 -7.43 13.13
N PRO A 73 -2.51 -8.34 14.13
CA PRO A 73 -3.22 -9.61 14.05
C PRO A 73 -4.73 -9.44 13.84
N THR A 74 -5.35 -8.47 14.53
CA THR A 74 -6.77 -8.18 14.40
C THR A 74 -7.10 -7.61 13.02
N LEU A 75 -6.28 -6.69 12.49
CA LEU A 75 -6.46 -6.16 11.15
C LEU A 75 -6.34 -7.26 10.08
N ASP A 76 -5.39 -8.17 10.26
CA ASP A 76 -5.19 -9.29 9.33
C ASP A 76 -6.37 -10.26 9.37
N ALA A 77 -6.91 -10.57 10.56
CA ALA A 77 -8.13 -11.38 10.69
C ALA A 77 -9.36 -10.74 10.01
N VAL A 78 -9.52 -9.43 10.10
CA VAL A 78 -10.61 -8.70 9.42
C VAL A 78 -10.44 -8.78 7.90
N ARG A 79 -9.21 -8.60 7.40
CA ARG A 79 -8.91 -8.73 5.96
C ARG A 79 -9.21 -10.13 5.44
N ASP A 80 -8.84 -11.16 6.20
CA ASP A 80 -9.11 -12.55 5.83
C ASP A 80 -10.61 -12.86 5.83
N SER A 81 -11.34 -12.35 6.83
CA SER A 81 -12.80 -12.47 6.87
C SER A 81 -13.45 -11.80 5.67
N ALA A 82 -13.00 -10.59 5.31
CA ALA A 82 -13.49 -9.89 4.12
C ALA A 82 -13.22 -10.67 2.82
N ARG A 83 -12.05 -11.31 2.69
CA ARG A 83 -11.73 -12.18 1.54
C ARG A 83 -12.71 -13.34 1.44
N VAL A 84 -13.00 -14.02 2.55
CA VAL A 84 -13.96 -15.13 2.59
C VAL A 84 -15.36 -14.66 2.17
N LEU A 85 -15.83 -13.53 2.71
CA LEU A 85 -17.13 -12.97 2.36
C LEU A 85 -17.24 -12.63 0.86
N MET A 86 -16.21 -12.00 0.30
CA MET A 86 -16.15 -11.73 -1.14
C MET A 86 -16.18 -13.04 -1.94
N MET A 87 -15.38 -14.03 -1.56
CA MET A 87 -15.35 -15.33 -2.24
C MET A 87 -16.70 -16.05 -2.20
N ASN A 88 -17.48 -15.92 -1.14
CA ASN A 88 -18.80 -16.53 -1.05
C ASN A 88 -19.86 -15.82 -1.90
N THR A 89 -19.62 -14.57 -2.30
CA THR A 89 -20.58 -13.74 -3.04
C THR A 89 -20.34 -13.80 -4.55
N LEU A 90 -19.08 -13.94 -4.98
CA LEU A 90 -18.69 -13.89 -6.38
C LEU A 90 -19.06 -15.18 -7.15
N ASN A 91 -19.32 -15.05 -8.45
CA ASN A 91 -19.46 -16.22 -9.33
C ASN A 91 -18.09 -16.84 -9.68
N GLU A 92 -18.06 -18.03 -10.29
CA GLU A 92 -16.81 -18.76 -10.53
C GLU A 92 -15.78 -18.02 -11.39
N GLY A 93 -16.23 -17.30 -12.43
CA GLY A 93 -15.33 -16.48 -13.26
C GLY A 93 -14.72 -15.32 -12.47
N GLN A 94 -15.51 -14.66 -11.63
CA GLN A 94 -15.05 -13.58 -10.75
C GLN A 94 -14.13 -14.09 -9.63
N LYS A 95 -14.41 -15.25 -9.06
CA LYS A 95 -13.54 -15.92 -8.08
C LYS A 95 -12.15 -16.19 -8.67
N ALA A 96 -12.09 -16.67 -9.91
CA ALA A 96 -10.82 -16.90 -10.59
C ALA A 96 -10.02 -15.60 -10.78
N ALA A 97 -10.68 -14.53 -11.25
CA ALA A 97 -10.06 -13.22 -11.40
C ALA A 97 -9.57 -12.65 -10.05
N PHE A 98 -10.38 -12.81 -8.98
CA PHE A 98 -10.04 -12.33 -7.64
C PHE A 98 -8.83 -13.07 -7.06
N ARG A 99 -8.75 -14.40 -7.21
CA ARG A 99 -7.56 -15.18 -6.82
C ARG A 99 -6.30 -14.72 -7.54
N ALA A 100 -6.36 -14.55 -8.87
CA ALA A 100 -5.23 -14.06 -9.65
C ALA A 100 -4.76 -12.65 -9.21
N LEU A 101 -5.69 -11.78 -8.81
CA LEU A 101 -5.37 -10.47 -8.25
C LEU A 101 -4.62 -10.59 -6.91
N LEU A 102 -5.09 -11.46 -6.01
CA LEU A 102 -4.44 -11.69 -4.71
C LEU A 102 -3.00 -12.23 -4.89
N GLU A 103 -2.82 -13.22 -5.75
CA GLU A 103 -1.50 -13.81 -6.05
C GLU A 103 -0.53 -12.80 -6.66
N ARG A 104 -1.02 -11.92 -7.54
CA ARG A 104 -0.20 -10.84 -8.11
C ARG A 104 0.28 -9.89 -7.02
N ASN A 105 -0.62 -9.47 -6.15
CA ASN A 105 -0.29 -8.52 -5.08
C ASN A 105 0.68 -9.14 -4.07
N GLN A 106 0.52 -10.42 -3.74
CA GLN A 106 1.44 -11.13 -2.85
C GLN A 106 2.85 -11.21 -3.44
N ARG A 107 2.98 -11.60 -4.72
CA ARG A 107 4.28 -11.59 -5.40
C ARG A 107 4.96 -10.22 -5.39
N THR A 108 4.21 -9.15 -5.62
CA THR A 108 4.76 -7.79 -5.56
C THR A 108 5.25 -7.45 -4.14
N ALA A 109 4.49 -7.83 -3.11
CA ALA A 109 4.89 -7.62 -1.72
C ALA A 109 6.15 -8.41 -1.36
N ASP A 110 6.23 -9.68 -1.77
CA ASP A 110 7.39 -10.55 -1.53
C ASP A 110 8.63 -10.04 -2.26
N SER A 111 8.50 -9.60 -3.51
CA SER A 111 9.59 -8.96 -4.25
C SER A 111 10.09 -7.69 -3.56
N ALA A 112 9.18 -6.84 -3.06
CA ALA A 112 9.56 -5.64 -2.33
C ALA A 112 10.25 -5.94 -0.99
N SER A 113 9.78 -6.97 -0.26
CA SER A 113 10.41 -7.43 0.98
C SER A 113 11.82 -7.98 0.75
N ARG A 114 12.00 -8.80 -0.30
CA ARG A 114 13.33 -9.31 -0.71
C ARG A 114 14.28 -8.19 -1.10
N ALA A 115 13.81 -7.19 -1.85
CA ALA A 115 14.61 -6.03 -2.23
C ALA A 115 15.08 -5.20 -1.02
N ARG A 116 14.31 -5.21 0.09
CA ARG A 116 14.67 -4.56 1.36
C ARG A 116 15.56 -5.43 2.27
N GLY A 117 15.89 -6.66 1.88
CA GLY A 117 16.68 -7.58 2.70
C GLY A 117 15.96 -8.10 3.95
N GLU A 118 14.62 -8.02 3.98
CA GLU A 118 13.81 -8.40 5.15
C GLU A 118 13.55 -9.93 5.23
N THR A 119 13.96 -10.68 4.20
CA THR A 119 13.93 -12.15 4.20
C THR A 119 15.18 -12.70 4.88
N LYS A 120 14.98 -13.29 6.06
CA LYS A 120 15.94 -14.18 6.73
C LYS A 120 16.06 -15.51 5.99
#